data_AF-A0AAD7BAC3-F1
#
_entry.id   AF-A0AAD7BAC3-F1
#
_cell.length_a   1.000
_cell.length_b   1.000
_cell.length_c   1.000
_cell.angle_alpha   90.00
_cell.angle_beta   90.00
_cell.angle_gamma   90.00
#
_symmetry.space_group_name_H-M   'P 1'
#
loop_
_entity.id
_entity.type
_entity.pdbx_description
1 polymer ?
#
loop_
_entity_poly.entity_id
_entity_poly.type
_entity_poly.pdbx_seq_one_letter_code
_entity_poly.pdbx_strand_id
1 'polypeptide(L)'
;MFPTSLDRYKHFCAAVEKDEGQAMSVLDLYITRVLVKEPDLREVCQNLGDSVHKGLLTLNLGVPISDEIWEDPQALLLPETLINATAAGKGRTKARTRQLPDVAPTLDSLLPRNPSFGIVAAVVREALAQQREEHSHATPANPDTVYRRLLQALHPTTGGTPGYHDPDHMNPIRAKLQGFKLLRDVLPFELLTTKTGMSSLLAFMSMGQGYATQQFLGQIKQRAGRMHFQKLQDCVDTFESEEAKQQNLLVKTKFDNMNIYGTANTLYSVHPSISIPGTRKRRTLTIREKFEPMFDAKLQGSYSALLGTLSGKDPSTSDAPRVRWDSVLHWIVKSGLVGFASGLGALQFANNLVLAGVASPPSPDDMAQWIHLHKGYGAFRGLQLLGFNLPRNASPSSVRAAFICVYAWLDHHLSEKDKDLVDFGAIFVEQLLCKIGRWQCIFAAKCGKEDLAERARKEFEKTVGWKAGENESNYDKWPIPPCVDRSVFKAIIDAR
;
A
#
# COMPACT_ATOMS: atom_id res chain seq x y z
N MET A 1 -9.24 -48.81 -14.47
CA MET A 1 -9.95 -47.69 -15.12
C MET A 1 -11.38 -47.70 -14.62
N PHE A 2 -11.89 -46.56 -14.17
CA PHE A 2 -13.26 -46.47 -13.65
C PHE A 2 -14.27 -46.49 -14.80
N PRO A 3 -15.27 -47.39 -14.77
CA PRO A 3 -16.14 -47.68 -15.90
C PRO A 3 -17.16 -46.57 -16.19
N THR A 4 -17.53 -45.74 -15.20
CA THR A 4 -18.52 -44.66 -15.38
C THR A 4 -18.01 -43.31 -14.87
N SER A 5 -18.64 -42.22 -15.32
CA SER A 5 -18.37 -40.85 -14.82
C SER A 5 -18.70 -40.70 -13.33
N LEU A 6 -19.74 -41.38 -12.86
CA LEU A 6 -20.17 -41.34 -11.46
C LEU A 6 -19.16 -42.04 -10.53
N ASP A 7 -18.55 -43.15 -10.97
CA ASP A 7 -17.51 -43.85 -10.20
C ASP A 7 -16.23 -43.01 -10.08
N ARG A 8 -15.91 -42.23 -11.12
CA ARG A 8 -14.76 -41.30 -11.12
C ARG A 8 -14.97 -40.14 -10.15
N TYR A 9 -16.17 -39.56 -10.15
CA TYR A 9 -16.54 -38.50 -9.22
C TYR A 9 -16.47 -38.96 -7.76
N LYS A 10 -17.04 -40.13 -7.44
CA LYS A 10 -16.99 -40.71 -6.08
C LYS A 10 -15.55 -40.98 -5.63
N HIS A 11 -14.70 -41.47 -6.53
CA HIS A 11 -13.28 -41.70 -6.21
C HIS A 11 -12.52 -40.40 -5.95
N PHE A 12 -12.78 -39.34 -6.71
CA PHE A 12 -12.19 -38.02 -6.49
C PHE A 12 -12.62 -37.43 -5.14
N CYS A 13 -13.92 -37.43 -4.81
CA CYS A 13 -14.41 -36.94 -3.52
C CYS A 13 -13.79 -37.69 -2.34
N ALA A 14 -13.67 -39.02 -2.43
CA ALA A 14 -13.03 -39.83 -1.39
C ALA A 14 -11.52 -39.57 -1.24
N ALA A 15 -10.83 -39.13 -2.29
CA ALA A 15 -9.42 -38.74 -2.23
C ALA A 15 -9.24 -37.35 -1.58
N VAL A 16 -10.12 -36.40 -1.89
CA VAL A 16 -10.16 -35.04 -1.30
C VAL A 16 -10.34 -35.09 0.22
N GLU A 17 -11.15 -36.02 0.73
CA GLU A 17 -11.38 -36.17 2.17
C GLU A 17 -10.19 -36.77 2.94
N LYS A 18 -9.24 -37.42 2.26
CA LYS A 18 -8.13 -38.15 2.91
C LYS A 18 -6.80 -37.42 2.91
N ASP A 19 -6.42 -36.79 1.80
CA ASP A 19 -5.13 -36.12 1.65
C ASP A 19 -5.19 -35.10 0.50
N GLU A 20 -5.00 -33.82 0.82
CA GLU A 20 -5.07 -32.71 -0.12
C GLU A 20 -3.99 -32.81 -1.22
N GLY A 21 -2.81 -33.34 -0.92
CA GLY A 21 -1.74 -33.53 -1.89
C GLY A 21 -2.04 -34.66 -2.88
N GLN A 22 -2.67 -35.74 -2.40
CA GLN A 22 -3.10 -36.86 -3.23
C GLN A 22 -4.30 -36.49 -4.11
N ALA A 23 -5.20 -35.65 -3.61
CA ALA A 23 -6.34 -35.14 -4.35
C ALA A 23 -5.92 -34.31 -5.57
N MET A 24 -4.89 -33.46 -5.41
CA MET A 24 -4.35 -32.65 -6.51
C MET A 24 -3.66 -33.50 -7.58
N SER A 25 -2.97 -34.58 -7.20
CA SER A 25 -2.34 -35.48 -8.19
C SER A 25 -3.38 -36.30 -8.96
N VAL A 26 -4.47 -36.71 -8.30
CA VAL A 26 -5.60 -37.41 -8.95
C VAL A 26 -6.35 -36.47 -9.89
N LEU A 27 -6.53 -35.20 -9.49
CA LEU A 27 -7.14 -34.17 -10.33
C LEU A 27 -6.28 -33.87 -11.56
N ASP A 28 -4.98 -33.68 -11.40
CA ASP A 28 -4.06 -33.40 -12.50
C ASP A 28 -4.03 -34.56 -13.51
N LEU A 29 -3.98 -35.81 -13.02
CA LEU A 29 -4.03 -37.01 -13.86
C LEU A 29 -5.36 -37.12 -14.63
N TYR A 30 -6.48 -36.73 -13.99
CA TYR A 30 -7.80 -36.72 -14.61
C TYR A 30 -7.92 -35.64 -15.70
N ILE A 31 -7.40 -34.44 -15.43
CA ILE A 31 -7.36 -33.31 -16.36
C ILE A 31 -6.48 -33.62 -17.58
N THR A 32 -5.27 -34.14 -17.37
CA THR A 32 -4.34 -34.35 -18.49
C THR A 32 -4.68 -35.57 -19.35
N ARG A 33 -5.22 -36.65 -18.78
CA ARG A 33 -5.42 -37.90 -19.55
C ARG A 33 -6.82 -38.09 -20.12
N VAL A 34 -7.85 -37.55 -19.48
CA VAL A 34 -9.25 -37.81 -19.85
C VAL A 34 -9.88 -36.59 -20.53
N LEU A 35 -9.64 -35.41 -19.97
CA LEU A 35 -10.33 -34.16 -20.34
C LEU A 35 -9.88 -33.56 -21.68
N VAL A 36 -8.64 -33.79 -22.11
CA VAL A 36 -8.10 -33.20 -23.36
C VAL A 36 -8.72 -33.82 -24.64
N LYS A 37 -9.42 -34.96 -24.53
CA LYS A 37 -9.85 -35.74 -25.71
C LYS A 37 -11.33 -35.63 -26.07
N GLU A 38 -12.17 -34.96 -25.28
CA GLU A 38 -13.61 -34.84 -25.59
C GLU A 38 -14.13 -33.39 -25.46
N PRO A 39 -14.82 -32.85 -26.49
CA PRO A 39 -15.26 -31.45 -26.53
C PRO A 39 -16.38 -31.11 -25.54
N ASP A 40 -17.28 -32.04 -25.23
CA ASP A 40 -18.38 -31.85 -24.25
C ASP A 40 -17.87 -31.71 -22.81
N LEU A 41 -16.64 -32.19 -22.57
CA LEU A 41 -15.98 -32.19 -21.29
C LEU A 41 -15.35 -30.82 -20.96
N ARG A 42 -15.15 -29.96 -21.97
CA ARG A 42 -14.72 -28.56 -21.77
C ARG A 42 -15.76 -27.75 -21.00
N GLU A 43 -17.04 -27.92 -21.34
CA GLU A 43 -18.15 -27.25 -20.66
C GLU A 43 -18.26 -27.72 -19.21
N VAL A 44 -18.16 -29.05 -18.98
CA VAL A 44 -18.16 -29.62 -17.63
C VAL A 44 -16.98 -29.11 -16.79
N CYS A 45 -15.78 -29.01 -17.39
CA CYS A 45 -14.61 -28.49 -16.70
C CYS A 45 -14.69 -27.00 -16.40
N GLN A 46 -15.29 -26.23 -17.32
CA GLN A 46 -15.53 -24.81 -17.13
C GLN A 46 -16.55 -24.59 -16.00
N ASN A 47 -17.63 -25.36 -15.97
CA ASN A 47 -18.63 -25.33 -14.90
C ASN A 47 -18.04 -25.75 -13.53
N LEU A 48 -17.13 -26.73 -13.51
CA LEU A 48 -16.42 -27.12 -12.30
C LEU A 48 -15.44 -26.02 -11.83
N GLY A 49 -14.67 -25.45 -12.75
CA GLY A 49 -13.76 -24.34 -12.47
C GLY A 49 -14.49 -23.11 -11.92
N ASP A 50 -15.64 -22.79 -12.51
CA ASP A 50 -16.52 -21.72 -12.09
C ASP A 50 -17.10 -22.00 -10.69
N SER A 51 -17.55 -23.23 -10.43
CA SER A 51 -18.06 -23.64 -9.12
C SER A 51 -17.00 -23.57 -8.01
N VAL A 52 -15.77 -24.02 -8.30
CA VAL A 52 -14.64 -23.95 -7.35
C VAL A 52 -14.27 -22.51 -7.07
N HIS A 53 -14.15 -21.68 -8.10
CA HIS A 53 -13.80 -20.27 -7.94
C HIS A 53 -14.92 -19.50 -7.21
N LYS A 54 -16.19 -19.77 -7.51
CA LYS A 54 -17.35 -19.23 -6.78
C LYS A 54 -17.35 -19.63 -5.30
N GLY A 55 -16.96 -20.88 -4.98
CA GLY A 55 -16.75 -21.36 -3.62
C GLY A 55 -15.61 -20.64 -2.90
N LEU A 56 -14.46 -20.45 -3.57
CA LEU A 56 -13.33 -19.69 -3.04
C LEU A 56 -13.67 -18.21 -2.79
N LEU A 57 -14.42 -17.57 -3.69
CA LEU A 57 -14.93 -16.21 -3.48
C LEU A 57 -15.93 -16.14 -2.33
N THR A 58 -16.83 -17.12 -2.21
CA THR A 58 -17.77 -17.21 -1.08
C THR A 58 -17.02 -17.29 0.25
N LEU A 59 -15.98 -18.13 0.33
CA LEU A 59 -15.11 -18.23 1.51
C LEU A 59 -14.33 -16.93 1.76
N ASN A 60 -13.82 -16.29 0.71
CA ASN A 60 -13.02 -15.07 0.84
C ASN A 60 -13.88 -13.86 1.26
N LEU A 61 -15.11 -13.77 0.75
CA LEU A 61 -16.04 -12.66 0.98
C LEU A 61 -16.95 -12.90 2.20
N GLY A 62 -17.02 -14.13 2.70
CA GLY A 62 -17.86 -14.51 3.85
C GLY A 62 -19.37 -14.47 3.57
N VAL A 63 -19.76 -14.43 2.29
CA VAL A 63 -21.15 -14.41 1.82
C VAL A 63 -21.28 -15.34 0.61
N PRO A 64 -22.35 -16.17 0.52
CA PRO A 64 -22.61 -16.98 -0.66
C PRO A 64 -22.73 -16.09 -1.91
N ILE A 65 -21.92 -16.40 -2.92
CA ILE A 65 -22.03 -15.75 -4.23
C ILE A 65 -23.18 -16.42 -4.98
N SER A 66 -24.18 -15.66 -5.44
CA SER A 66 -25.25 -16.21 -6.30
C SER A 66 -24.74 -16.35 -7.74
N ASP A 67 -25.47 -17.08 -8.60
CA ASP A 67 -25.12 -17.13 -10.03
C ASP A 67 -25.18 -15.75 -10.67
N GLU A 68 -26.12 -14.87 -10.27
CA GLU A 68 -26.16 -13.50 -10.81
C GLU A 68 -24.94 -12.66 -10.40
N ILE A 69 -24.44 -12.80 -9.17
CA ILE A 69 -23.24 -12.09 -8.70
C ILE A 69 -21.96 -12.67 -9.34
N TRP A 70 -21.96 -13.99 -9.56
CA TRP A 70 -20.87 -14.69 -10.23
C TRP A 70 -20.76 -14.28 -11.70
N GLU A 71 -21.90 -14.21 -12.39
CA GLU A 71 -21.99 -13.80 -13.79
C GLU A 71 -21.80 -12.28 -13.95
N ASP A 72 -22.18 -11.45 -12.99
CA ASP A 72 -21.92 -10.02 -12.98
C ASP A 72 -21.26 -9.54 -11.68
N PRO A 73 -19.92 -9.64 -11.57
CA PRO A 73 -19.18 -9.15 -10.41
C PRO A 73 -19.31 -7.64 -10.19
N GLN A 74 -19.84 -6.86 -11.15
CA GLN A 74 -20.17 -5.44 -10.93
C GLN A 74 -21.47 -5.24 -10.14
N ALA A 75 -22.29 -6.27 -9.93
CA ALA A 75 -23.35 -6.23 -8.93
C ALA A 75 -22.81 -6.05 -7.50
N LEU A 76 -21.53 -6.37 -7.27
CA LEU A 76 -20.79 -6.01 -6.04
C LEU A 76 -20.22 -4.58 -6.08
N LEU A 77 -20.14 -3.95 -7.26
CA LEU A 77 -19.49 -2.67 -7.50
C LEU A 77 -20.48 -1.61 -8.04
N LEU A 78 -21.11 -0.91 -7.08
CA LEU A 78 -21.63 0.48 -7.13
C LEU A 78 -23.14 0.65 -7.45
N PRO A 79 -23.87 1.58 -6.79
CA PRO A 79 -23.50 2.98 -6.52
C PRO A 79 -23.54 3.43 -5.05
N GLU A 80 -23.02 4.63 -4.79
CA GLU A 80 -22.86 5.50 -3.59
C GLU A 80 -23.83 5.34 -2.39
N THR A 81 -24.91 4.59 -2.53
CA THR A 81 -25.79 4.16 -1.45
C THR A 81 -25.12 3.25 -0.42
N LEU A 82 -24.01 2.55 -0.68
CA LEU A 82 -23.39 1.72 0.37
C LEU A 82 -22.56 2.51 1.41
N ILE A 83 -22.13 3.73 1.07
CA ILE A 83 -21.41 4.60 2.01
C ILE A 83 -22.39 5.52 2.75
N ASN A 84 -23.54 5.88 2.14
CA ASN A 84 -24.55 6.76 2.75
C ASN A 84 -25.86 6.08 3.22
N ALA A 85 -26.18 4.84 2.82
CA ALA A 85 -27.41 4.12 3.22
C ALA A 85 -27.25 3.20 4.44
N THR A 86 -26.19 3.37 5.23
CA THR A 86 -26.20 2.92 6.64
C THR A 86 -27.10 3.78 7.53
N ALA A 87 -27.63 4.91 7.05
CA ALA A 87 -28.45 5.82 7.84
C ALA A 87 -29.94 5.95 7.45
N ALA A 88 -30.40 5.65 6.23
CA ALA A 88 -31.82 5.86 5.91
C ALA A 88 -32.40 5.03 4.73
N GLY A 89 -33.19 3.99 5.06
CA GLY A 89 -34.28 3.37 4.25
C GLY A 89 -33.91 2.65 2.94
N LYS A 90 -34.46 1.48 2.55
CA LYS A 90 -35.71 0.78 2.87
C LYS A 90 -35.53 -0.74 2.75
N GLY A 91 -36.08 -1.49 3.71
CA GLY A 91 -36.88 -2.70 3.43
C GLY A 91 -36.22 -3.97 2.89
N ARG A 92 -34.98 -4.32 3.26
CA ARG A 92 -34.55 -5.72 3.28
C ARG A 92 -33.78 -5.97 4.56
N THR A 93 -34.27 -6.90 5.38
CA THR A 93 -33.64 -7.40 6.62
C THR A 93 -32.31 -8.08 6.27
N LYS A 94 -31.29 -7.29 5.91
CA LYS A 94 -29.90 -7.73 6.04
C LYS A 94 -29.75 -8.14 7.49
N ALA A 95 -29.38 -9.40 7.73
CA ALA A 95 -28.93 -9.83 9.04
C ALA A 95 -27.93 -8.77 9.51
N ARG A 96 -28.32 -7.96 10.50
CA ARG A 96 -27.45 -6.96 11.11
C ARG A 96 -26.23 -7.76 11.53
N THR A 97 -25.12 -7.62 10.80
CA THR A 97 -23.83 -8.03 11.30
C THR A 97 -23.70 -7.24 12.58
N ARG A 98 -23.94 -7.91 13.70
CA ARG A 98 -24.05 -7.28 15.01
C ARG A 98 -22.73 -6.55 15.17
N GLN A 99 -22.74 -5.23 15.03
CA GLN A 99 -21.56 -4.43 15.31
C GLN A 99 -21.24 -4.78 16.74
N LEU A 100 -20.13 -5.51 16.92
CA LEU A 100 -19.68 -5.82 18.24
C LEU A 100 -19.48 -4.47 18.93
N PRO A 101 -19.95 -4.32 20.18
CA PRO A 101 -19.70 -3.10 20.93
C PRO A 101 -18.20 -2.79 20.84
N ASP A 102 -17.88 -1.51 20.61
CA ASP A 102 -16.49 -1.06 20.56
C ASP A 102 -15.94 -1.06 22.00
N VAL A 103 -15.52 -2.24 22.44
CA VAL A 103 -14.92 -2.46 23.74
C VAL A 103 -13.42 -2.30 23.59
N ALA A 104 -12.83 -1.41 24.38
CA ALA A 104 -11.39 -1.26 24.44
C ALA A 104 -10.73 -2.61 24.78
N PRO A 105 -9.73 -3.05 24.00
CA PRO A 105 -9.08 -4.32 24.28
C PRO A 105 -8.26 -4.22 25.57
N THR A 106 -8.21 -5.30 26.34
CA THR A 106 -7.17 -5.45 27.38
C THR A 106 -5.83 -5.75 26.71
N LEU A 107 -4.73 -5.44 27.41
CA LEU A 107 -3.38 -5.76 26.93
C LEU A 107 -3.23 -7.25 26.55
N ASP A 108 -3.79 -8.13 27.38
CA ASP A 108 -3.76 -9.59 27.16
C ASP A 108 -4.56 -10.04 25.93
N SER A 109 -5.65 -9.34 25.63
CA SER A 109 -6.46 -9.61 24.43
C SER A 109 -5.82 -9.08 23.15
N LEU A 110 -4.96 -8.05 23.27
CA LEU A 110 -4.38 -7.30 22.17
C LEU A 110 -3.03 -7.88 21.73
N LEU A 111 -2.14 -8.15 22.69
CA LEU A 111 -0.76 -8.57 22.43
C LEU A 111 -0.63 -10.09 22.41
N PRO A 112 0.08 -10.64 21.41
CA PRO A 112 0.46 -12.05 21.43
C PRO A 112 1.42 -12.32 22.59
N ARG A 113 1.65 -13.60 22.91
CA ARG A 113 2.69 -13.99 23.88
C ARG A 113 4.09 -13.63 23.36
N ASN A 114 4.32 -13.79 22.06
CA ASN A 114 5.60 -13.55 21.40
C ASN A 114 5.38 -12.59 20.20
N PRO A 115 5.46 -11.28 20.40
CA PRO A 115 5.23 -10.32 19.34
C PRO A 115 6.42 -10.28 18.37
N SER A 116 6.13 -10.18 17.06
CA SER A 116 7.10 -10.40 15.99
C SER A 116 7.87 -9.12 15.61
N PHE A 117 8.46 -8.44 16.59
CA PHE A 117 9.07 -7.11 16.39
C PHE A 117 10.47 -7.14 15.75
N GLY A 118 11.06 -8.33 15.59
CA GLY A 118 12.38 -8.47 14.97
C GLY A 118 12.45 -7.92 13.55
N ILE A 119 11.39 -8.11 12.76
CA ILE A 119 11.28 -7.53 11.41
C ILE A 119 11.21 -6.00 11.45
N VAL A 120 10.55 -5.41 12.46
CA VAL A 120 10.49 -3.95 12.64
C VAL A 120 11.90 -3.41 12.90
N ALA A 121 12.60 -4.03 13.85
CA ALA A 121 13.97 -3.65 14.19
C ALA A 121 14.91 -3.77 12.99
N ALA A 122 14.77 -4.81 12.18
CA ALA A 122 15.58 -5.00 10.98
C ALA A 122 15.30 -3.93 9.91
N VAL A 123 14.02 -3.66 9.62
CA VAL A 123 13.63 -2.63 8.64
C VAL A 123 14.14 -1.25 9.07
N VAL A 124 13.97 -0.89 10.35
CA VAL A 124 14.40 0.40 10.89
C VAL A 124 15.93 0.52 10.90
N ARG A 125 16.66 -0.55 11.29
CA ARG A 125 18.12 -0.58 11.28
C ARG A 125 18.67 -0.28 9.88
N GLU A 126 18.22 -1.00 8.87
CA GLU A 126 18.73 -0.81 7.51
C GLU A 126 18.34 0.55 6.93
N ALA A 127 17.13 1.03 7.23
CA ALA A 127 16.69 2.36 6.78
C ALA A 127 17.57 3.47 7.40
N LEU A 128 17.86 3.39 8.70
CA LEU A 128 18.77 4.31 9.39
C LEU A 128 20.19 4.22 8.85
N ALA A 129 20.72 3.01 8.68
CA ALA A 129 22.07 2.79 8.16
C ALA A 129 22.21 3.40 6.75
N GLN A 130 21.24 3.17 5.85
CA GLN A 130 21.19 3.83 4.55
C GLN A 130 21.19 5.35 4.66
N GLN A 131 20.36 5.92 5.55
CA GLN A 131 20.32 7.37 5.70
C GLN A 131 21.65 7.93 6.20
N ARG A 132 22.31 7.27 7.16
CA ARG A 132 23.60 7.76 7.67
C ARG A 132 24.70 7.68 6.63
N GLU A 133 24.74 6.62 5.83
CA GLU A 133 25.65 6.49 4.68
C GLU A 133 25.49 7.67 3.71
N GLU A 134 24.24 8.04 3.39
CA GLU A 134 23.93 9.17 2.52
C GLU A 134 24.37 10.54 3.10
N HIS A 135 24.33 10.73 4.43
CA HIS A 135 24.62 12.03 5.06
C HIS A 135 26.07 12.20 5.54
N SER A 136 26.75 11.13 5.96
CA SER A 136 28.02 11.23 6.70
C SER A 136 29.26 10.82 5.90
N HIS A 137 29.11 10.32 4.67
CA HIS A 137 30.17 9.61 3.94
C HIS A 137 30.85 8.51 4.76
N ALA A 138 30.21 8.06 5.85
CA ALA A 138 30.74 7.04 6.72
C ALA A 138 30.88 5.73 5.96
N THR A 139 31.80 4.89 6.43
CA THR A 139 31.96 3.53 5.90
C THR A 139 30.60 2.83 5.89
N PRO A 140 30.16 2.29 4.75
CA PRO A 140 28.89 1.59 4.67
C PRO A 140 28.82 0.50 5.73
N ALA A 141 27.65 0.35 6.37
CA ALA A 141 27.34 -0.91 7.02
C ALA A 141 27.48 -2.01 5.97
N ASN A 142 27.83 -3.25 6.36
CA ASN A 142 28.07 -4.32 5.40
C ASN A 142 26.91 -4.38 4.38
N PRO A 143 27.12 -3.94 3.11
CA PRO A 143 26.02 -3.69 2.19
C PRO A 143 25.35 -5.00 1.75
N ASP A 144 25.97 -6.14 2.07
CA ASP A 144 25.57 -7.45 1.58
C ASP A 144 24.70 -8.26 2.57
N THR A 145 24.07 -7.59 3.54
CA THR A 145 23.09 -8.27 4.39
C THR A 145 21.79 -8.56 3.62
N VAL A 146 21.11 -9.63 4.02
CA VAL A 146 19.76 -9.97 3.51
C VAL A 146 18.80 -8.80 3.67
N TYR A 147 18.85 -8.09 4.80
CA TYR A 147 17.95 -6.97 5.06
C TYR A 147 18.27 -5.76 4.18
N ARG A 148 19.55 -5.46 3.94
CA ARG A 148 19.95 -4.38 3.03
C ARG A 148 19.48 -4.66 1.60
N ARG A 149 19.65 -5.90 1.14
CA ARG A 149 19.14 -6.36 -0.15
C ARG A 149 17.62 -6.21 -0.22
N LEU A 150 16.88 -6.60 0.82
CA LEU A 150 15.43 -6.38 0.90
C LEU A 150 15.06 -4.90 0.84
N LEU A 151 15.74 -4.02 1.58
CA LEU A 151 15.52 -2.57 1.53
C LEU A 151 15.71 -1.98 0.12
N GLN A 152 16.68 -2.52 -0.62
CA GLN A 152 16.97 -2.13 -2.01
C GLN A 152 16.11 -2.86 -3.05
N ALA A 153 15.11 -3.64 -2.60
CA ALA A 153 14.27 -4.48 -3.45
C ALA A 153 15.03 -5.52 -4.30
N LEU A 154 16.22 -5.92 -3.84
CA LEU A 154 17.04 -6.98 -4.44
C LEU A 154 16.62 -8.37 -3.95
N HIS A 155 17.02 -9.40 -4.67
CA HIS A 155 16.82 -10.78 -4.22
C HIS A 155 17.57 -11.02 -2.90
N PRO A 156 16.91 -11.52 -1.84
CA PRO A 156 17.52 -11.63 -0.50
C PRO A 156 18.78 -12.52 -0.47
N THR A 157 18.78 -13.63 -1.20
CA THR A 157 19.93 -14.56 -1.26
C THR A 157 21.01 -14.20 -2.29
N THR A 158 20.64 -13.79 -3.50
CA THR A 158 21.59 -13.61 -4.62
C THR A 158 21.99 -12.17 -4.87
N GLY A 159 21.28 -11.19 -4.29
CA GLY A 159 21.46 -9.77 -4.57
C GLY A 159 21.03 -9.34 -5.98
N GLY A 160 20.58 -10.26 -6.83
CA GLY A 160 20.13 -9.93 -8.18
C GLY A 160 18.89 -9.05 -8.18
N THR A 161 18.83 -8.07 -9.08
CA THR A 161 17.66 -7.18 -9.23
C THR A 161 16.50 -7.96 -9.84
N PRO A 162 15.40 -8.18 -9.12
CA PRO A 162 14.17 -8.67 -9.73
C PRO A 162 13.72 -7.56 -10.66
N GLY A 163 13.61 -7.81 -11.97
CA GLY A 163 13.35 -6.78 -13.00
C GLY A 163 12.03 -5.98 -12.85
N TYR A 164 11.32 -6.12 -11.73
CA TYR A 164 9.98 -5.58 -11.48
C TYR A 164 9.80 -4.92 -10.11
N HIS A 165 10.81 -4.86 -9.22
CA HIS A 165 10.61 -4.27 -7.90
C HIS A 165 11.23 -2.88 -7.78
N ASP A 166 10.37 -1.90 -7.45
CA ASP A 166 10.78 -0.54 -7.13
C ASP A 166 11.25 -0.49 -5.65
N PRO A 167 12.44 0.06 -5.34
CA PRO A 167 12.91 0.26 -3.97
C PRO A 167 11.92 1.00 -3.06
N ASP A 168 11.05 1.84 -3.62
CA ASP A 168 9.98 2.52 -2.89
C ASP A 168 8.99 1.56 -2.24
N HIS A 169 8.98 0.30 -2.69
CA HIS A 169 8.17 -0.74 -2.11
C HIS A 169 8.70 -1.25 -0.78
N MET A 170 9.97 -1.02 -0.47
CA MET A 170 10.66 -1.64 0.67
C MET A 170 11.12 -0.62 1.69
N ASN A 171 11.38 0.63 1.27
CA ASN A 171 11.83 1.70 2.15
C ASN A 171 10.65 2.27 2.97
N PRO A 172 10.73 2.30 4.32
CA PRO A 172 9.67 2.84 5.17
C PRO A 172 9.67 4.38 5.25
N ILE A 173 10.74 5.06 4.83
CA ILE A 173 10.89 6.51 4.97
C ILE A 173 10.26 7.22 3.77
N ARG A 174 9.02 7.70 3.94
CA ARG A 174 8.24 8.33 2.86
C ARG A 174 8.98 9.48 2.18
N ALA A 175 9.64 10.34 2.96
CA ALA A 175 10.38 11.50 2.45
C ALA A 175 11.62 11.12 1.60
N LYS A 176 12.07 9.86 1.65
CA LYS A 176 13.28 9.37 0.96
C LYS A 176 12.98 8.45 -0.22
N LEU A 177 11.71 8.21 -0.49
CA LEU A 177 11.25 7.47 -1.66
C LEU A 177 11.63 8.20 -2.94
N GLN A 178 11.96 7.45 -3.98
CA GLN A 178 12.26 7.94 -5.32
C GLN A 178 11.09 8.74 -5.88
N GLY A 179 9.84 8.27 -5.73
CA GLY A 179 8.66 9.00 -6.16
C GLY A 179 8.54 10.37 -5.49
N PHE A 180 8.91 10.52 -4.21
CA PHE A 180 8.89 11.82 -3.54
C PHE A 180 10.08 12.70 -3.90
N LYS A 181 11.28 12.12 -4.05
CA LYS A 181 12.46 12.84 -4.57
C LYS A 181 12.15 13.46 -5.94
N LEU A 182 11.57 12.67 -6.84
CA LEU A 182 11.12 13.12 -8.16
C LEU A 182 10.08 14.23 -8.07
N LEU A 183 9.09 14.12 -7.17
CA LEU A 183 8.08 15.16 -6.95
C LEU A 183 8.75 16.50 -6.59
N ARG A 184 9.64 16.49 -5.60
CA ARG A 184 10.39 17.68 -5.15
C ARG A 184 11.23 18.28 -6.28
N ASP A 185 11.81 17.44 -7.13
CA ASP A 185 12.70 17.87 -8.20
C ASP A 185 11.97 18.55 -9.37
N VAL A 186 10.68 18.23 -9.60
CA VAL A 186 9.91 18.73 -10.74
C VAL A 186 8.78 19.68 -10.36
N LEU A 187 8.30 19.64 -9.11
CA LEU A 187 7.19 20.47 -8.64
C LEU A 187 7.59 21.16 -7.31
N PRO A 188 8.18 22.36 -7.38
CA PRO A 188 8.48 23.18 -6.21
C PRO A 188 7.26 23.37 -5.30
N PHE A 189 7.47 23.32 -3.99
CA PHE A 189 6.37 23.25 -3.02
C PHE A 189 5.56 24.55 -2.92
N GLU A 190 6.16 25.70 -3.24
CA GLU A 190 5.46 26.97 -3.37
C GLU A 190 4.42 26.96 -4.49
N LEU A 191 4.57 26.07 -5.48
CA LEU A 191 3.57 25.91 -6.54
C LEU A 191 2.38 25.06 -6.10
N LEU A 192 2.53 24.20 -5.08
CA LEU A 192 1.45 23.36 -4.56
C LEU A 192 0.36 24.18 -3.85
N THR A 193 0.68 25.39 -3.41
CA THR A 193 -0.28 26.29 -2.77
C THR A 193 -1.01 27.19 -3.77
N THR A 194 -0.65 27.14 -5.06
CA THR A 194 -1.34 27.88 -6.13
C THR A 194 -2.66 27.21 -6.51
N LYS A 195 -3.53 27.95 -7.22
CA LYS A 195 -4.81 27.45 -7.72
C LYS A 195 -4.68 26.17 -8.57
N THR A 196 -3.61 26.05 -9.35
CA THR A 196 -3.33 24.90 -10.24
C THR A 196 -2.31 23.92 -9.65
N GLY A 197 -1.80 24.19 -8.45
CA GLY A 197 -0.83 23.33 -7.75
C GLY A 197 -1.35 21.92 -7.55
N MET A 198 -2.61 21.81 -7.13
CA MET A 198 -3.28 20.51 -6.98
C MET A 198 -3.44 19.78 -8.32
N SER A 199 -3.83 20.46 -9.40
CA SER A 199 -3.92 19.83 -10.73
C SER A 199 -2.57 19.26 -11.17
N SER A 200 -1.48 19.98 -10.90
CA SER A 200 -0.11 19.54 -11.20
C SER A 200 0.32 18.34 -10.33
N LEU A 201 0.00 18.36 -9.03
CA LEU A 201 0.26 17.23 -8.13
C LEU A 201 -0.54 15.99 -8.50
N LEU A 202 -1.82 16.14 -8.84
CA LEU A 202 -2.65 15.05 -9.30
C LEU A 202 -2.12 14.47 -10.61
N ALA A 203 -1.71 15.33 -11.56
CA ALA A 203 -1.10 14.89 -12.81
C ALA A 203 0.19 14.11 -12.56
N PHE A 204 1.04 14.58 -11.64
CA PHE A 204 2.23 13.85 -11.20
C PHE A 204 1.87 12.48 -10.62
N MET A 205 0.95 12.44 -9.66
CA MET A 205 0.55 11.20 -9.00
C MET A 205 -0.13 10.21 -9.95
N SER A 206 -0.90 10.71 -10.92
CA SER A 206 -1.72 9.89 -11.81
C SER A 206 -0.94 9.14 -12.88
N MET A 207 0.38 9.30 -12.92
CA MET A 207 1.26 8.47 -13.75
C MET A 207 2.13 7.54 -12.90
N GLY A 208 1.90 7.47 -11.59
CA GLY A 208 2.59 6.55 -10.71
C GLY A 208 4.12 6.70 -10.80
N GLN A 209 4.65 7.80 -10.29
CA GLN A 209 6.07 8.09 -10.43
C GLN A 209 6.95 7.21 -9.54
N GLY A 210 8.07 6.77 -10.10
CA GLY A 210 9.08 5.94 -9.44
C GLY A 210 10.32 5.81 -10.32
N TYR A 211 11.12 4.77 -10.12
CA TYR A 211 12.36 4.60 -10.89
C TYR A 211 12.10 4.53 -12.41
N ALA A 212 11.02 3.85 -12.80
CA ALA A 212 10.65 3.65 -14.20
C ALA A 212 10.35 4.96 -14.96
N THR A 213 9.92 6.02 -14.28
CA THR A 213 9.47 7.27 -14.90
C THR A 213 10.47 8.42 -14.75
N GLN A 214 11.60 8.17 -14.07
CA GLN A 214 12.63 9.18 -13.82
C GLN A 214 13.16 9.83 -15.10
N GLN A 215 13.40 9.04 -16.15
CA GLN A 215 13.90 9.57 -17.42
C GLN A 215 12.91 10.54 -18.07
N PHE A 216 11.62 10.19 -18.06
CA PHE A 216 10.56 11.06 -18.58
C PHE A 216 10.49 12.39 -17.83
N LEU A 217 10.49 12.33 -16.49
CA LEU A 217 10.48 13.53 -15.65
C LEU A 217 11.73 14.40 -15.86
N GLY A 218 12.90 13.79 -16.07
CA GLY A 218 14.13 14.49 -16.42
C GLY A 218 13.98 15.28 -17.73
N GLN A 219 13.31 14.71 -18.74
CA GLN A 219 13.03 15.41 -19.98
C GLN A 219 12.03 16.56 -19.80
N ILE A 220 10.96 16.38 -19.00
CA ILE A 220 10.05 17.48 -18.67
C ILE A 220 10.82 18.62 -18.00
N LYS A 221 11.64 18.30 -17.01
CA LYS A 221 12.45 19.29 -16.29
C LYS A 221 13.36 20.08 -17.22
N GLN A 222 14.00 19.41 -18.19
CA GLN A 222 14.86 20.07 -19.17
C GLN A 222 14.09 20.99 -20.13
N ARG A 223 12.87 20.61 -20.55
CA ARG A 223 12.10 21.36 -21.55
C ARG A 223 11.26 22.49 -20.95
N ALA A 224 10.53 22.19 -19.87
CA ALA A 224 9.55 23.08 -19.25
C ALA A 224 10.04 23.71 -17.95
N GLY A 225 11.25 23.34 -17.48
CA GLY A 225 11.79 23.73 -16.18
C GLY A 225 11.15 23.00 -15.00
N ARG A 226 9.83 22.76 -15.06
CA ARG A 226 9.01 22.20 -13.98
C ARG A 226 7.75 21.51 -14.51
N MET A 227 7.22 20.56 -13.74
CA MET A 227 5.92 19.93 -13.96
C MET A 227 4.80 20.74 -13.30
N HIS A 228 4.64 21.99 -13.74
CA HIS A 228 3.58 22.88 -13.27
C HIS A 228 2.75 23.38 -14.44
N PHE A 229 1.51 22.91 -14.53
CA PHE A 229 0.62 23.22 -15.63
C PHE A 229 -0.41 24.27 -15.18
N GLN A 230 -0.45 25.39 -15.90
CA GLN A 230 -1.46 26.43 -15.64
C GLN A 230 -2.77 26.14 -16.36
N LYS A 231 -2.71 25.42 -17.48
CA LYS A 231 -3.87 25.05 -18.30
C LYS A 231 -3.86 23.55 -18.59
N LEU A 232 -5.06 23.01 -18.82
CA LEU A 232 -5.23 21.63 -19.28
C LEU A 232 -4.45 21.36 -20.57
N GLN A 233 -4.46 22.33 -21.50
CA GLN A 233 -3.80 22.16 -22.80
C GLN A 233 -2.30 21.92 -22.65
N ASP A 234 -1.61 22.68 -21.79
CA ASP A 234 -0.18 22.53 -21.55
C ASP A 234 0.15 21.12 -21.01
N CYS A 235 -0.72 20.58 -20.14
CA CYS A 235 -0.60 19.22 -19.63
C CYS A 235 -0.77 18.21 -20.77
N VAL A 236 -1.86 18.31 -21.53
CA VAL A 236 -2.17 17.40 -22.65
C VAL A 236 -1.05 17.40 -23.69
N ASP A 237 -0.61 18.58 -24.14
CA ASP A 237 0.45 18.73 -25.15
C ASP A 237 1.77 18.11 -24.68
N THR A 238 2.09 18.24 -23.39
CA THR A 238 3.30 17.65 -22.81
C THR A 238 3.29 16.13 -22.93
N PHE A 239 2.17 15.49 -22.60
CA PHE A 239 2.03 14.04 -22.67
C PHE A 239 1.93 13.53 -24.10
N GLU A 240 1.10 14.15 -24.94
CA GLU A 240 0.93 13.76 -26.35
C GLU A 240 2.23 13.94 -27.14
N SER A 241 3.00 15.02 -26.88
CA SER A 241 4.31 15.22 -27.51
C SER A 241 5.30 14.12 -27.11
N GLU A 242 5.25 13.64 -25.88
CA GLU A 242 6.11 12.54 -25.45
C GLU A 242 5.67 11.21 -26.07
N GLU A 243 4.37 10.91 -26.10
CA GLU A 243 3.87 9.71 -26.76
C GLU A 243 4.27 9.67 -28.24
N ALA A 244 4.14 10.78 -28.95
CA ALA A 244 4.53 10.91 -30.35
C ALA A 244 6.03 10.64 -30.56
N LYS A 245 6.90 11.09 -29.64
CA LYS A 245 8.34 10.80 -29.70
C LYS A 245 8.63 9.31 -29.54
N GLN A 246 7.87 8.64 -28.69
CA GLN A 246 8.10 7.23 -28.38
C GLN A 246 7.61 6.26 -29.45
N GLN A 247 6.72 6.69 -30.34
CA GLN A 247 6.28 5.86 -31.47
C GLN A 247 7.45 5.47 -32.40
N ASN A 248 8.52 6.26 -32.41
CA ASN A 248 9.68 6.08 -33.30
C ASN A 248 10.94 5.54 -32.61
N LEU A 249 10.88 5.21 -31.30
CA LEU A 249 12.04 4.74 -30.54
C LEU A 249 12.02 3.22 -30.35
N LEU A 250 13.17 2.56 -30.55
CA LEU A 250 13.36 1.14 -30.26
C LEU A 250 13.21 0.83 -28.76
N VAL A 251 13.64 1.75 -27.91
CA VAL A 251 13.48 1.66 -26.45
C VAL A 251 12.57 2.78 -25.99
N LYS A 252 11.35 2.42 -25.57
CA LYS A 252 10.34 3.38 -25.11
C LYS A 252 10.67 3.83 -23.68
N THR A 253 10.64 5.14 -23.46
CA THR A 253 10.75 5.71 -22.10
C THR A 253 9.42 5.48 -21.38
N LYS A 254 9.39 4.88 -20.20
CA LYS A 254 8.13 4.79 -19.46
C LYS A 254 7.81 6.17 -18.88
N PHE A 255 6.63 6.69 -19.17
CA PHE A 255 6.12 7.94 -18.57
C PHE A 255 5.03 7.70 -17.53
N ASP A 256 4.53 6.45 -17.43
CA ASP A 256 3.76 5.98 -16.29
C ASP A 256 4.30 4.67 -15.69
N ASN A 257 3.97 4.44 -14.42
CA ASN A 257 4.20 3.18 -13.74
C ASN A 257 3.00 2.84 -12.84
N MET A 258 2.16 1.94 -13.32
CA MET A 258 0.98 1.49 -12.56
C MET A 258 1.33 0.71 -11.29
N ASN A 259 2.57 0.22 -11.18
CA ASN A 259 3.06 -0.53 -10.03
C ASN A 259 3.64 0.39 -8.97
N ILE A 260 3.11 1.60 -8.77
CA ILE A 260 3.50 2.38 -7.61
C ILE A 260 2.87 1.86 -6.33
N TYR A 261 3.71 1.76 -5.31
CA TYR A 261 3.29 1.69 -3.92
C TYR A 261 2.30 0.55 -3.59
N GLY A 262 2.66 -0.68 -3.96
CA GLY A 262 2.10 -1.90 -3.35
C GLY A 262 0.92 -2.56 -3.99
N THR A 263 0.24 -1.89 -4.92
CA THR A 263 -0.80 -2.52 -5.73
C THR A 263 -0.81 -1.87 -7.10
N ALA A 264 -0.86 -2.69 -8.15
CA ALA A 264 -1.12 -2.20 -9.49
C ALA A 264 -2.46 -1.45 -9.50
N ASN A 265 -2.42 -0.15 -9.74
CA ASN A 265 -3.64 0.65 -9.91
C ASN A 265 -3.65 1.21 -11.32
N THR A 266 -4.45 0.58 -12.19
CA THR A 266 -4.58 1.00 -13.59
C THR A 266 -5.18 2.39 -13.74
N LEU A 267 -5.81 2.94 -12.69
CA LEU A 267 -6.30 4.31 -12.68
C LEU A 267 -5.17 5.34 -12.55
N TYR A 268 -3.93 4.91 -12.25
CA TYR A 268 -2.71 5.72 -12.34
C TYR A 268 -1.95 5.52 -13.66
N SER A 269 -2.56 4.89 -14.66
CA SER A 269 -2.04 5.04 -16.02
C SER A 269 -2.46 6.39 -16.58
N VAL A 270 -1.66 6.91 -17.51
CA VAL A 270 -2.06 8.02 -18.37
C VAL A 270 -3.24 7.64 -19.27
N HIS A 271 -3.37 6.34 -19.57
CA HIS A 271 -4.47 5.74 -20.32
C HIS A 271 -5.25 4.75 -19.46
N PRO A 272 -5.96 5.20 -18.42
CA PRO A 272 -6.65 4.29 -17.53
C PRO A 272 -7.83 3.62 -18.24
N SER A 273 -8.01 2.32 -17.99
CA SER A 273 -9.19 1.59 -18.45
C SER A 273 -10.29 1.60 -17.39
N ILE A 274 -11.38 2.31 -17.68
CA ILE A 274 -12.57 2.39 -16.82
C ILE A 274 -13.67 1.43 -17.31
N SER A 275 -14.49 0.92 -16.39
CA SER A 275 -15.68 0.14 -16.75
C SER A 275 -16.75 1.05 -17.35
N ILE A 276 -17.39 0.63 -18.42
CA ILE A 276 -18.55 1.35 -18.98
C ILE A 276 -19.79 0.92 -18.18
N PRO A 277 -20.53 1.84 -17.55
CA PRO A 277 -21.70 1.51 -16.73
C PRO A 277 -22.70 0.62 -17.48
N GLY A 278 -23.17 -0.45 -16.81
CA GLY A 278 -24.13 -1.40 -17.38
C GLY A 278 -23.52 -2.38 -18.39
N THR A 279 -22.19 -2.45 -18.53
CA THR A 279 -21.53 -3.39 -19.45
C THR A 279 -20.27 -4.01 -18.85
N ARG A 280 -19.89 -5.20 -19.35
CA ARG A 280 -18.57 -5.81 -19.07
C ARG A 280 -17.41 -5.16 -19.84
N LYS A 281 -17.69 -4.23 -20.75
CA LYS A 281 -16.67 -3.60 -21.60
C LYS A 281 -15.91 -2.54 -20.80
N ARG A 282 -14.60 -2.47 -21.03
CA ARG A 282 -13.74 -1.41 -20.50
C ARG A 282 -13.42 -0.41 -21.61
N ARG A 283 -13.40 0.87 -21.27
CA ARG A 283 -12.97 1.96 -22.16
C ARG A 283 -11.67 2.53 -21.64
N THR A 284 -10.69 2.64 -22.51
CA THR A 284 -9.45 3.37 -22.22
C THR A 284 -9.72 4.86 -22.42
N LEU A 285 -9.40 5.68 -21.42
CA LEU A 285 -9.51 7.13 -21.53
C LEU A 285 -8.35 7.68 -22.37
N THR A 286 -8.64 8.75 -23.11
CA THR A 286 -7.61 9.60 -23.71
C THR A 286 -6.89 10.43 -22.63
N ILE A 287 -5.71 10.97 -22.96
CA ILE A 287 -4.94 11.89 -22.10
C ILE A 287 -5.84 13.05 -21.63
N ARG A 288 -6.57 13.67 -22.57
CA ARG A 288 -7.47 14.79 -22.27
C ARG A 288 -8.58 14.37 -21.29
N GLU A 289 -9.30 13.29 -21.58
CA GLU A 289 -10.39 12.81 -20.71
C GLU A 289 -9.90 12.44 -19.30
N LYS A 290 -8.65 11.98 -19.19
CA LYS A 290 -8.01 11.67 -17.91
C LYS A 290 -7.75 12.95 -17.10
N PHE A 291 -7.11 13.95 -17.70
CA PHE A 291 -6.66 15.13 -16.98
C PHE A 291 -7.72 16.22 -16.82
N GLU A 292 -8.69 16.31 -17.73
CA GLU A 292 -9.72 17.37 -17.72
C GLU A 292 -10.42 17.56 -16.35
N PRO A 293 -10.86 16.50 -15.64
CA PRO A 293 -11.48 16.67 -14.32
C PRO A 293 -10.56 17.30 -13.27
N MET A 294 -9.23 17.15 -13.42
CA MET A 294 -8.25 17.71 -12.49
C MET A 294 -8.04 19.22 -12.69
N PHE A 295 -8.40 19.75 -13.86
CA PHE A 295 -8.31 21.17 -14.22
C PHE A 295 -9.66 21.89 -14.17
N ASP A 296 -10.69 21.22 -13.65
CA ASP A 296 -12.00 21.85 -13.44
C ASP A 296 -11.88 23.07 -12.52
N ALA A 297 -12.50 24.18 -12.93
CA ALA A 297 -12.38 25.46 -12.24
C ALA A 297 -13.01 25.43 -10.84
N LYS A 298 -14.09 24.65 -10.65
CA LYS A 298 -14.76 24.50 -9.36
C LYS A 298 -13.90 23.66 -8.41
N LEU A 299 -13.27 22.61 -8.91
CA LEU A 299 -12.31 21.81 -8.14
C LEU A 299 -11.13 22.67 -7.67
N GLN A 300 -10.48 23.40 -8.57
CA GLN A 300 -9.36 24.31 -8.24
C GLN A 300 -9.76 25.42 -7.27
N GLY A 301 -10.96 25.98 -7.45
CA GLY A 301 -11.53 26.96 -6.52
C GLY A 301 -11.73 26.37 -5.12
N SER A 302 -12.25 25.15 -5.03
CA SER A 302 -12.43 24.45 -3.75
C SER A 302 -11.10 24.10 -3.07
N TYR A 303 -10.06 23.79 -3.84
CA TYR A 303 -8.71 23.58 -3.31
C TYR A 303 -8.11 24.87 -2.75
N SER A 304 -8.26 25.98 -3.48
CA SER A 304 -7.81 27.30 -3.00
C SER A 304 -8.53 27.69 -1.70
N ALA A 305 -9.84 27.38 -1.60
CA ALA A 305 -10.60 27.58 -0.38
C ALA A 305 -10.12 26.68 0.77
N LEU A 306 -9.79 25.41 0.51
CA LEU A 306 -9.20 24.49 1.49
C LEU A 306 -7.88 25.04 2.06
N LEU A 307 -7.03 25.60 1.21
CA LEU A 307 -5.75 26.20 1.63
C LEU A 307 -5.92 27.46 2.48
N GLY A 308 -7.05 28.16 2.36
CA GLY A 308 -7.32 29.41 3.07
C GLY A 308 -6.19 30.44 2.88
N THR A 309 -5.64 30.93 3.98
CA THR A 309 -4.58 31.96 3.98
C THR A 309 -3.21 31.48 3.49
N LEU A 310 -3.03 30.16 3.30
CA LEU A 310 -1.81 29.59 2.73
C LEU A 310 -1.82 29.65 1.18
N SER A 311 -2.98 29.88 0.55
CA SER A 311 -3.08 29.92 -0.90
C SER A 311 -2.16 30.97 -1.52
N GLY A 312 -1.35 30.55 -2.49
CA GLY A 312 -0.37 31.38 -3.21
C GLY A 312 0.89 31.74 -2.42
N LYS A 313 1.11 31.16 -1.23
CA LYS A 313 2.30 31.41 -0.40
C LYS A 313 3.23 30.20 -0.40
N ASP A 314 4.53 30.45 -0.23
CA ASP A 314 5.51 29.39 -0.06
C ASP A 314 5.32 28.69 1.31
N PRO A 315 5.03 27.37 1.34
CA PRO A 315 4.80 26.64 2.58
C PRO A 315 6.06 26.46 3.43
N SER A 316 7.26 26.74 2.91
CA SER A 316 8.50 26.66 3.69
C SER A 316 8.79 27.93 4.51
N THR A 317 8.25 29.08 4.09
CA THR A 317 8.52 30.39 4.68
C THR A 317 7.28 31.06 5.27
N SER A 318 6.08 30.59 4.93
CA SER A 318 4.81 31.15 5.42
C SER A 318 4.47 30.69 6.84
N ASP A 319 4.00 31.62 7.68
CA ASP A 319 3.41 31.33 9.00
C ASP A 319 1.92 30.98 8.94
N ALA A 320 1.31 30.94 7.75
CA ALA A 320 -0.12 30.64 7.61
C ALA A 320 -0.45 29.25 8.16
N PRO A 321 -1.60 29.05 8.86
CA PRO A 321 -1.98 27.74 9.36
C PRO A 321 -1.99 26.68 8.25
N ARG A 322 -1.40 25.51 8.54
CA ARG A 322 -1.40 24.37 7.61
C ARG A 322 -2.78 23.69 7.64
N VAL A 323 -3.19 23.14 6.50
CA VAL A 323 -4.45 22.39 6.41
C VAL A 323 -4.31 21.09 7.20
N ARG A 324 -5.32 20.71 7.98
CA ARG A 324 -5.28 19.41 8.66
C ARG A 324 -5.29 18.25 7.66
N TRP A 325 -4.51 17.21 7.92
CA TRP A 325 -4.41 16.03 7.06
C TRP A 325 -5.76 15.33 6.80
N ASP A 326 -6.58 15.17 7.84
CA ASP A 326 -7.92 14.55 7.75
C ASP A 326 -8.86 15.36 6.84
N SER A 327 -8.74 16.68 6.86
CA SER A 327 -9.50 17.61 6.03
C SER A 327 -9.08 17.49 4.56
N VAL A 328 -7.79 17.30 4.28
CA VAL A 328 -7.29 17.01 2.92
C VAL A 328 -7.87 15.70 2.40
N LEU A 329 -7.84 14.64 3.21
CA LEU A 329 -8.42 13.34 2.84
C LEU A 329 -9.91 13.44 2.53
N HIS A 330 -10.67 14.06 3.40
CA HIS A 330 -12.10 14.23 3.21
C HIS A 330 -12.40 15.04 1.95
N TRP A 331 -11.65 16.12 1.72
CA TRP A 331 -11.79 16.96 0.53
C TRP A 331 -11.52 16.19 -0.76
N ILE A 332 -10.40 15.46 -0.86
CA ILE A 332 -10.05 14.76 -2.10
C ILE A 332 -11.02 13.60 -2.39
N VAL A 333 -11.50 12.89 -1.37
CA VAL A 333 -12.53 11.86 -1.57
C VAL A 333 -13.85 12.49 -2.02
N LYS A 334 -14.26 13.59 -1.39
CA LYS A 334 -15.49 14.33 -1.74
C LYS A 334 -15.43 14.95 -3.15
N SER A 335 -14.24 15.16 -3.71
CA SER A 335 -14.09 15.66 -5.08
C SER A 335 -14.65 14.72 -6.16
N GLY A 336 -14.81 13.42 -5.85
CA GLY A 336 -15.30 12.42 -6.79
C GLY A 336 -14.32 12.05 -7.90
N LEU A 337 -13.05 12.44 -7.80
CA LEU A 337 -12.04 12.10 -8.80
C LEU A 337 -11.77 10.59 -8.87
N VAL A 338 -11.83 10.06 -10.09
CA VAL A 338 -11.55 8.65 -10.37
C VAL A 338 -10.13 8.28 -9.93
N GLY A 339 -10.01 7.20 -9.17
CA GLY A 339 -8.73 6.71 -8.62
C GLY A 339 -8.49 7.09 -7.16
N PHE A 340 -9.22 8.06 -6.62
CA PHE A 340 -9.08 8.50 -5.22
C PHE A 340 -10.14 7.88 -4.28
N ALA A 341 -11.18 7.25 -4.82
CA ALA A 341 -12.25 6.60 -4.07
C ALA A 341 -11.80 5.35 -3.28
N SER A 342 -10.68 4.71 -3.66
CA SER A 342 -10.18 3.51 -2.95
C SER A 342 -9.59 3.83 -1.57
N GLY A 343 -9.21 5.09 -1.34
CA GLY A 343 -8.59 5.56 -0.09
C GLY A 343 -7.06 5.63 -0.16
N LEU A 344 -6.37 4.70 -0.86
CA LEU A 344 -4.90 4.75 -0.94
C LEU A 344 -4.39 5.97 -1.72
N GLY A 345 -5.05 6.33 -2.83
CA GLY A 345 -4.67 7.54 -3.57
C GLY A 345 -4.91 8.82 -2.79
N ALA A 346 -6.01 8.87 -2.03
CA ALA A 346 -6.28 9.97 -1.11
C ALA A 346 -5.19 10.06 -0.03
N LEU A 347 -4.82 8.93 0.59
CA LEU A 347 -3.73 8.85 1.56
C LEU A 347 -2.42 9.40 1.00
N GLN A 348 -2.04 8.95 -0.19
CA GLN A 348 -0.81 9.40 -0.85
C GLN A 348 -0.84 10.89 -1.16
N PHE A 349 -1.99 11.43 -1.58
CA PHE A 349 -2.16 12.84 -1.87
C PHE A 349 -1.98 13.67 -0.60
N ALA A 350 -2.66 13.29 0.49
CA ALA A 350 -2.52 13.95 1.78
C ALA A 350 -1.09 13.87 2.32
N ASN A 351 -0.44 12.71 2.24
CA ASN A 351 0.94 12.53 2.70
C ASN A 351 1.93 13.36 1.87
N ASN A 352 1.73 13.50 0.55
CA ASN A 352 2.57 14.36 -0.28
C ASN A 352 2.42 15.84 0.12
N LEU A 353 1.19 16.28 0.47
CA LEU A 353 0.97 17.64 0.98
C LEU A 353 1.58 17.87 2.37
N VAL A 354 1.61 16.85 3.24
CA VAL A 354 2.31 16.92 4.53
C VAL A 354 3.82 17.10 4.32
N LEU A 355 4.42 16.25 3.49
CA LEU A 355 5.86 16.33 3.21
C LEU A 355 6.27 17.60 2.47
N ALA A 356 5.35 18.22 1.73
CA ALA A 356 5.53 19.53 1.11
C ALA A 356 5.31 20.71 2.08
N GLY A 357 4.95 20.46 3.34
CA GLY A 357 4.65 21.48 4.33
C GLY A 357 3.33 22.22 4.09
N VAL A 358 2.44 21.71 3.22
CA VAL A 358 1.13 22.32 2.93
C VAL A 358 0.06 21.88 3.95
N ALA A 359 0.16 20.62 4.41
CA ALA A 359 -0.73 20.05 5.41
C ALA A 359 0.03 19.72 6.70
N SER A 360 -0.65 19.75 7.85
CA SER A 360 -0.10 19.25 9.10
C SER A 360 -0.06 17.71 9.08
N PRO A 361 0.94 17.05 9.69
CA PRO A 361 0.97 15.60 9.75
C PRO A 361 -0.24 15.02 10.52
N PRO A 362 -0.68 13.79 10.20
CA PRO A 362 -1.71 13.11 10.98
C PRO A 362 -1.23 12.78 12.39
N SER A 363 -2.15 12.84 13.35
CA SER A 363 -1.90 12.23 14.65
C SER A 363 -1.89 10.69 14.55
N PRO A 364 -1.34 9.99 15.56
CA PRO A 364 -1.46 8.53 15.62
C PRO A 364 -2.92 8.04 15.58
N ASP A 365 -3.85 8.81 16.13
CA ASP A 365 -5.28 8.50 16.14
C ASP A 365 -5.91 8.62 14.76
N ASP A 366 -5.60 9.70 14.02
CA ASP A 366 -6.06 9.89 12.65
C ASP A 366 -5.62 8.74 11.75
N MET A 367 -4.35 8.33 11.88
CA MET A 367 -3.78 7.24 11.10
C MET A 367 -4.38 5.89 11.49
N ALA A 368 -4.55 5.62 12.78
CA ALA A 368 -5.17 4.38 13.22
C ALA A 368 -6.63 4.25 12.76
N GLN A 369 -7.39 5.35 12.80
CA GLN A 369 -8.74 5.40 12.27
C GLN A 369 -8.75 5.13 10.76
N TRP A 370 -7.80 5.70 10.01
CA TRP A 370 -7.65 5.42 8.59
C TRP A 370 -7.36 3.93 8.33
N ILE A 371 -6.44 3.32 9.09
CA ILE A 371 -6.12 1.88 8.98
C ILE A 371 -7.36 1.03 9.28
N HIS A 372 -8.16 1.39 10.29
CA HIS A 372 -9.40 0.68 10.62
C HIS A 372 -10.42 0.75 9.47
N LEU A 373 -10.54 1.90 8.80
CA LEU A 373 -11.44 2.05 7.66
C LEU A 373 -10.94 1.30 6.41
N HIS A 374 -9.64 1.02 6.34
CA HIS A 374 -9.01 0.40 5.16
C HIS A 374 -8.22 -0.87 5.51
N LYS A 375 -8.85 -1.79 6.24
CA LYS A 375 -8.24 -3.06 6.69
C LYS A 375 -7.70 -3.96 5.59
N GLY A 376 -8.10 -3.73 4.33
CA GLY A 376 -7.60 -4.43 3.15
C GLY A 376 -6.17 -4.04 2.75
N TYR A 377 -5.60 -2.99 3.35
CA TYR A 377 -4.26 -2.50 3.03
C TYR A 377 -3.16 -3.03 3.95
N GLY A 378 -1.91 -2.77 3.52
CA GLY A 378 -0.70 -3.36 4.10
C GLY A 378 -0.50 -3.04 5.58
N ALA A 379 -0.87 -1.85 6.06
CA ALA A 379 -0.63 -1.45 7.45
C ALA A 379 -1.43 -2.29 8.45
N PHE A 380 -2.71 -2.57 8.15
CA PHE A 380 -3.53 -3.47 8.98
C PHE A 380 -2.96 -4.89 8.99
N ARG A 381 -2.53 -5.39 7.83
CA ARG A 381 -1.84 -6.68 7.74
C ARG A 381 -0.50 -6.67 8.50
N GLY A 382 0.23 -5.56 8.47
CA GLY A 382 1.46 -5.36 9.24
C GLY A 382 1.22 -5.54 10.73
N LEU A 383 0.17 -4.93 11.29
CA LEU A 383 -0.22 -5.14 12.69
C LEU A 383 -0.52 -6.62 12.98
N GLN A 384 -1.26 -7.31 12.11
CA GLN A 384 -1.50 -8.75 12.27
C GLN A 384 -0.20 -9.58 12.24
N LEU A 385 0.74 -9.23 11.36
CA LEU A 385 2.04 -9.92 11.24
C LEU A 385 2.96 -9.69 12.44
N LEU A 386 2.81 -8.55 13.13
CA LEU A 386 3.44 -8.33 14.44
C LEU A 386 2.79 -9.17 15.55
N GLY A 387 1.70 -9.86 15.24
CA GLY A 387 1.00 -10.81 16.09
C GLY A 387 -0.15 -10.19 16.89
N PHE A 388 -0.50 -8.92 16.65
CA PHE A 388 -1.69 -8.31 17.26
C PHE A 388 -2.94 -9.11 16.86
N ASN A 389 -3.79 -9.42 17.84
CA ASN A 389 -5.02 -10.17 17.60
C ASN A 389 -6.11 -9.27 17.00
N LEU A 390 -6.00 -9.03 15.70
CA LEU A 390 -6.90 -8.17 14.93
C LEU A 390 -7.66 -9.00 13.89
N PRO A 391 -8.82 -9.59 14.23
CA PRO A 391 -9.64 -10.27 13.24
C PRO A 391 -10.16 -9.28 12.19
N ARG A 392 -10.69 -9.76 11.05
CA ARG A 392 -11.23 -8.88 9.98
C ARG A 392 -12.29 -7.89 10.50
N ASN A 393 -13.09 -8.32 11.48
CA ASN A 393 -14.10 -7.49 12.16
C ASN A 393 -13.57 -6.75 13.41
N ALA A 394 -12.24 -6.61 13.58
CA ALA A 394 -11.65 -5.87 14.70
C ALA A 394 -12.27 -4.48 14.85
N SER A 395 -12.52 -4.07 16.10
CA SER A 395 -13.14 -2.78 16.40
C SER A 395 -12.18 -1.61 16.13
N PRO A 396 -12.68 -0.36 16.01
CA PRO A 396 -11.83 0.82 15.93
C PRO A 396 -10.84 0.88 17.10
N SER A 397 -11.32 0.64 18.32
CA SER A 397 -10.47 0.68 19.52
C SER A 397 -9.35 -0.37 19.50
N SER A 398 -9.58 -1.58 18.98
CA SER A 398 -8.53 -2.59 18.83
C SER A 398 -7.41 -2.16 17.88
N VAL A 399 -7.79 -1.61 16.71
CA VAL A 399 -6.82 -1.14 15.71
C VAL A 399 -6.03 0.05 16.24
N ARG A 400 -6.73 0.99 16.89
CA ARG A 400 -6.13 2.14 17.57
C ARG A 400 -5.10 1.72 18.61
N ALA A 401 -5.48 0.84 19.53
CA ALA A 401 -4.57 0.37 20.56
C ALA A 401 -3.33 -0.32 19.95
N ALA A 402 -3.51 -1.20 18.94
CA ALA A 402 -2.39 -1.87 18.27
C ALA A 402 -1.43 -0.87 17.60
N PHE A 403 -1.96 0.10 16.86
CA PHE A 403 -1.14 1.11 16.19
C PHE A 403 -0.39 2.00 17.20
N ILE A 404 -1.08 2.46 18.25
CA ILE A 404 -0.48 3.26 19.32
C ILE A 404 0.63 2.49 20.04
N CYS A 405 0.46 1.19 20.30
CA CYS A 405 1.50 0.36 20.89
C CYS A 405 2.77 0.36 20.03
N VAL A 406 2.66 0.18 18.71
CA VAL A 406 3.81 0.21 17.80
C VAL A 406 4.45 1.60 17.78
N TYR A 407 3.64 2.65 17.65
CA TYR A 407 4.11 4.03 17.62
C TYR A 407 4.87 4.38 18.89
N ALA A 408 4.28 4.14 20.06
CA ALA A 408 4.86 4.50 21.35
C ALA A 408 6.11 3.65 21.67
N TRP A 409 6.14 2.39 21.22
CA TRP A 409 7.33 1.56 21.31
C TRP A 409 8.51 2.10 20.49
N LEU A 410 8.27 2.55 19.26
CA LEU A 410 9.29 3.19 18.44
C LEU A 410 9.74 4.52 19.05
N ASP A 411 8.79 5.35 19.50
CA ASP A 411 9.04 6.65 20.12
C ASP A 411 9.89 6.53 21.40
N HIS A 412 9.68 5.47 22.19
CA HIS A 412 10.44 5.22 23.41
C HIS A 412 11.90 4.79 23.16
N HIS A 413 12.16 4.02 22.10
CA HIS A 413 13.48 3.39 21.90
C HIS A 413 14.37 4.11 20.87
N LEU A 414 13.78 4.80 19.89
CA LEU A 414 14.55 5.60 18.95
C LEU A 414 15.11 6.85 19.64
N SER A 415 16.36 7.18 19.37
CA SER A 415 16.90 8.49 19.77
C SER A 415 16.29 9.61 18.93
N GLU A 416 16.31 10.84 19.43
CA GLU A 416 15.79 12.00 18.69
C GLU A 416 16.49 12.16 17.33
N LYS A 417 17.80 11.90 17.26
CA LYS A 417 18.55 11.92 16.00
C LYS A 417 18.04 10.87 15.01
N ASP A 418 17.71 9.67 15.49
CA ASP A 418 17.16 8.62 14.64
C ASP A 418 15.73 8.92 14.20
N LYS A 419 14.93 9.55 15.08
CA LYS A 419 13.59 10.05 14.75
C LYS A 419 13.67 11.08 13.62
N ASP A 420 14.60 12.01 13.68
CA ASP A 420 14.81 13.01 12.62
C ASP A 420 15.21 12.37 11.28
N LEU A 421 16.13 11.39 11.31
CA LEU A 421 16.61 10.72 10.09
C LEU A 421 15.51 9.95 9.34
N VAL A 422 14.56 9.39 10.07
CA VAL A 422 13.45 8.60 9.48
C VAL A 422 12.16 9.38 9.31
N ASP A 423 12.17 10.68 9.63
CA ASP A 423 10.98 11.53 9.64
C ASP A 423 9.87 10.89 10.50
N PHE A 424 10.21 10.59 11.76
CA PHE A 424 9.38 9.81 12.66
C PHE A 424 8.04 10.50 12.93
N GLY A 425 6.97 9.76 12.68
CA GLY A 425 5.60 10.23 12.81
C GLY A 425 4.62 9.16 12.39
N ALA A 426 3.31 9.46 12.43
CA ALA A 426 2.29 8.48 12.11
C ALA A 426 2.38 7.96 10.66
N ILE A 427 2.84 8.82 9.72
CA ILE A 427 3.12 8.43 8.33
C ILE A 427 4.24 7.38 8.29
N PHE A 428 5.38 7.62 8.96
CA PHE A 428 6.48 6.65 9.01
C PHE A 428 6.03 5.30 9.58
N VAL A 429 5.27 5.29 10.68
CA VAL A 429 4.79 4.05 11.31
C VAL A 429 3.82 3.29 10.40
N GLU A 430 2.88 3.97 9.73
CA GLU A 430 2.01 3.35 8.73
C GLU A 430 2.81 2.72 7.58
N GLN A 431 3.81 3.46 7.08
CA GLN A 431 4.67 3.00 5.99
C GLN A 431 5.49 1.78 6.39
N LEU A 432 6.09 1.82 7.57
CA LEU A 432 6.81 0.71 8.18
C LEU A 432 5.93 -0.54 8.28
N LEU A 433 4.71 -0.40 8.81
CA LEU A 433 3.73 -1.51 8.89
C LEU A 433 3.40 -2.07 7.50
N CYS A 434 3.22 -1.21 6.51
CA CYS A 434 3.03 -1.60 5.11
C CYS A 434 4.23 -2.36 4.53
N LYS A 435 5.46 -2.11 5.00
CA LYS A 435 6.69 -2.75 4.50
C LYS A 435 6.95 -4.10 5.14
N ILE A 436 6.61 -4.28 6.41
CA ILE A 436 6.76 -5.56 7.14
C ILE A 436 6.16 -6.71 6.35
N GLY A 437 4.91 -6.57 5.88
CA GLY A 437 4.26 -7.62 5.09
C GLY A 437 4.96 -7.91 3.77
N ARG A 438 5.50 -6.88 3.10
CA ARG A 438 6.21 -7.05 1.83
C ARG A 438 7.56 -7.73 2.02
N TRP A 439 8.33 -7.31 3.02
CA TRP A 439 9.61 -7.92 3.37
C TRP A 439 9.41 -9.41 3.68
N GLN A 440 8.43 -9.73 4.52
CA GLN A 440 8.09 -11.11 4.84
C GLN A 440 7.68 -11.91 3.60
N CYS A 441 6.79 -11.38 2.76
CA CYS A 441 6.34 -12.08 1.55
C CYS A 441 7.47 -12.36 0.56
N ILE A 442 8.34 -11.38 0.32
CA ILE A 442 9.46 -11.52 -0.62
C ILE A 442 10.50 -12.48 -0.06
N PHE A 443 10.82 -12.35 1.22
CA PHE A 443 11.74 -13.26 1.88
C PHE A 443 11.24 -14.71 1.82
N ALA A 444 10.00 -14.98 2.23
CA ALA A 444 9.42 -16.32 2.18
C ALA A 444 9.37 -16.89 0.75
N ALA A 445 9.03 -16.07 -0.25
CA ALA A 445 8.98 -16.50 -1.64
C ALA A 445 10.35 -16.89 -2.23
N LYS A 446 11.45 -16.42 -1.64
CA LYS A 446 12.81 -16.55 -2.20
C LYS A 446 13.79 -17.34 -1.33
N CYS A 447 13.53 -17.43 -0.03
CA CYS A 447 14.37 -18.11 0.96
C CYS A 447 13.67 -19.33 1.59
N GLY A 448 12.46 -19.69 1.13
CA GLY A 448 11.73 -20.85 1.61
C GLY A 448 10.90 -20.57 2.86
N LYS A 449 10.83 -21.53 3.79
CA LYS A 449 9.98 -21.45 4.99
C LYS A 449 10.59 -20.69 6.17
N GLU A 450 11.77 -20.08 6.00
CA GLU A 450 12.38 -19.28 7.07
C GLU A 450 11.53 -18.03 7.34
N ASP A 451 11.24 -17.76 8.61
CA ASP A 451 10.54 -16.55 9.04
C ASP A 451 11.54 -15.41 9.27
N LEU A 452 11.30 -14.25 8.65
CA LEU A 452 12.25 -13.15 8.67
C LEU A 452 12.38 -12.51 10.07
N ALA A 453 11.29 -12.49 10.85
CA ALA A 453 11.34 -11.95 12.19
C ALA A 453 12.08 -12.90 13.15
N GLU A 454 11.89 -14.21 13.01
CA GLU A 454 12.65 -15.23 13.74
C GLU A 454 14.15 -15.17 13.40
N ARG A 455 14.49 -14.94 12.13
CA ARG A 455 15.88 -14.72 11.72
C ARG A 455 16.49 -13.50 12.40
N ALA A 456 15.79 -12.36 12.38
CA ALA A 456 16.23 -11.13 13.06
C ALA A 456 16.41 -11.34 14.57
N ARG A 457 15.49 -12.10 15.20
CA ARG A 457 15.58 -12.50 16.61
C ARG A 457 16.84 -13.31 16.90
N LYS A 458 17.13 -14.35 16.11
CA LYS A 458 18.34 -15.18 16.27
C LYS A 458 19.64 -14.39 16.06
N GLU A 459 19.63 -13.43 15.13
CA GLU A 459 20.77 -12.54 14.94
C GLU A 459 20.98 -11.61 16.13
N PHE A 460 19.88 -11.11 16.72
CA PHE A 460 19.92 -10.30 17.93
C PHE A 460 20.41 -11.06 19.16
N GLU A 461 20.00 -12.31 19.35
CA GLU A 461 20.46 -13.16 20.46
C GLU A 461 21.98 -13.38 20.49
N LYS A 462 22.66 -13.21 19.34
CA LYS A 462 24.13 -13.26 19.25
C LYS A 462 24.81 -11.98 19.74
N THR A 463 24.06 -10.89 19.90
CA THR A 463 24.59 -9.62 20.39
C THR A 463 24.59 -9.58 21.93
N VAL A 464 25.68 -9.09 22.53
CA VAL A 464 25.82 -9.01 24.00
C VAL A 464 25.06 -7.80 24.53
N GLY A 465 23.75 -7.98 24.73
CA GLY A 465 22.85 -6.97 25.29
C GLY A 465 22.52 -5.84 24.31
N TRP A 466 21.28 -5.38 24.32
CA TRP A 466 20.90 -4.15 23.62
C TRP A 466 21.25 -2.93 24.47
N LYS A 467 21.80 -1.90 23.83
CA LYS A 467 22.09 -0.61 24.43
C LYS A 467 21.47 0.49 23.59
N ALA A 468 20.67 1.35 24.21
CA ALA A 468 20.07 2.50 23.55
C ALA A 468 21.15 3.40 22.91
N GLY A 469 20.90 3.83 21.67
CA GLY A 469 21.77 4.76 20.93
C GLY A 469 23.11 4.18 20.43
N GLU A 470 23.46 2.93 20.73
CA GLU A 470 24.73 2.33 20.28
C GLU A 470 24.84 2.33 18.75
N ASN A 471 23.69 2.20 18.08
CA ASN A 471 23.58 2.22 16.63
C ASN A 471 23.98 3.56 15.98
N GLU A 472 24.04 4.66 16.73
CA GLU A 472 24.46 5.96 16.18
C GLU A 472 25.94 6.00 15.82
N SER A 473 26.77 5.22 16.54
CA SER A 473 28.20 5.11 16.31
C SER A 473 28.59 3.85 15.52
N ASN A 474 27.73 2.83 15.52
CA ASN A 474 27.97 1.57 14.84
C ASN A 474 26.67 1.10 14.16
N TYR A 475 26.61 1.26 12.84
CA TYR A 475 25.38 1.06 12.07
C TYR A 475 24.91 -0.41 11.99
N ASP A 476 25.75 -1.36 12.38
CA ASP A 476 25.39 -2.78 12.48
C ASP A 476 24.59 -3.09 13.75
N LYS A 477 24.57 -2.17 14.73
CA LYS A 477 23.83 -2.33 15.98
C LYS A 477 22.34 -2.03 15.80
N TRP A 478 21.53 -2.64 16.65
CA TRP A 478 20.08 -2.53 16.59
C TRP A 478 19.60 -1.21 17.19
N PRO A 479 18.86 -0.37 16.44
CA PRO A 479 18.33 0.90 16.94
C PRO A 479 17.30 0.71 18.07
N ILE A 480 16.61 -0.43 18.04
CA ILE A 480 15.50 -0.78 18.92
C ILE A 480 15.59 -2.28 19.25
N PRO A 481 15.10 -2.73 20.42
CA PRO A 481 15.21 -4.13 20.82
C PRO A 481 14.28 -5.03 19.99
N PRO A 482 14.80 -6.02 19.24
CA PRO A 482 14.00 -6.93 18.39
C PRO A 482 12.96 -7.77 19.16
N CYS A 483 13.20 -7.96 20.45
CA CYS A 483 12.28 -8.62 21.38
C CYS A 483 11.65 -7.57 22.29
N VAL A 484 10.32 -7.62 22.43
CA VAL A 484 9.61 -6.72 23.34
C VAL A 484 8.92 -7.55 24.41
N ASP A 485 9.26 -7.28 25.67
CA ASP A 485 8.53 -7.83 26.81
C ASP A 485 7.17 -7.09 26.93
N ARG A 486 6.12 -7.84 27.27
CA ARG A 486 4.80 -7.30 27.61
C ARG A 486 4.89 -6.23 28.71
N SER A 487 5.84 -6.36 29.64
CA SER A 487 6.09 -5.36 30.69
C SER A 487 6.42 -3.98 30.13
N VAL A 488 7.15 -3.93 29.00
CA VAL A 488 7.50 -2.68 28.30
C VAL A 488 6.26 -2.05 27.70
N PHE A 489 5.40 -2.82 27.02
CA PHE A 489 4.14 -2.29 26.51
C PHE A 489 3.22 -1.80 27.62
N LYS A 490 3.16 -2.52 28.73
CA LYS A 490 2.38 -2.10 29.90
C LYS A 490 2.91 -0.76 30.44
N ALA A 491 4.22 -0.62 30.64
CA ALA A 491 4.82 0.63 31.11
C ALA A 491 4.56 1.80 30.15
N ILE A 492 4.66 1.56 28.84
CA ILE A 492 4.38 2.57 27.80
C ILE A 492 2.91 3.01 27.82
N ILE A 493 1.99 2.06 28.03
CA ILE A 493 0.55 2.35 28.11
C ILE A 493 0.22 3.07 29.42
N ASP A 494 0.76 2.62 30.55
CA ASP A 494 0.48 3.20 31.87
C ASP A 494 1.07 4.62 32.03
N ALA A 495 2.10 4.97 31.26
CA ALA A 495 2.73 6.30 31.27
C ALA A 495 2.00 7.36 30.42
N ARG A 496 0.92 6.99 29.72
CA ARG A 496 0.10 7.86 28.88
C ARG A 496 -1.29 8.03 29.47
#